data_AF-A0A2S6A696-F1
#
_entry.id   AF-A0A2S6A696-F1
#
_cell.length_a   1.000
_cell.length_b   1.000
_cell.length_c   1.000
_cell.angle_alpha   90.00
_cell.angle_beta   90.00
_cell.angle_gamma   90.00
#
_symmetry.space_group_name_H-M   'P 1'
#
loop_
_entity.id
_entity.type
_entity.pdbx_description
1 polymer ?
#
loop_
_entity_poly.entity_id
_entity_poly.type
_entity_poly.pdbx_seq_one_letter_code
_entity_poly.pdbx_strand_id
1 'polypeptide(L)'
;MTTPATPGATRQRKAVAPAYPDFVTFAEQWLFPFITVRLAEANREHTWTWCSQWWRHRAVSVRIAHLHRAFEAMRADKNAAGLSTFILHHLDPHFRVILDAANGPLHRCTRTKHVALPSLSCEPVPAGWFKPPASPDTKSGDTKPYRFGHYADFVEQWLLPVIAVRIAANHREDQNTWCRRWWDHRSVAVRFAALHVVFEAARVAEDRSALSTLFVSHIDPHFRYVLDAANGPLHRCTPDHHTPETGLPTADVPTNWFAAFGNSNVNEEFGFGPDFRGHVKER
;
A
#
# COMPACT_ATOMS: atom_id res chain seq x y z
N MET A 1 -52.12 17.69 0.66
CA MET A 1 -51.61 16.84 -0.44
C MET A 1 -50.13 16.63 -0.20
N THR A 2 -49.78 15.56 0.51
CA THR A 2 -48.39 15.16 0.78
C THR A 2 -47.98 14.13 -0.28
N THR A 3 -47.05 14.50 -1.14
CA THR A 3 -46.45 13.63 -2.16
C THR A 3 -45.63 12.55 -1.47
N PRO A 4 -45.83 11.25 -1.76
CA PRO A 4 -44.96 10.22 -1.21
C PRO A 4 -43.64 10.20 -1.99
N ALA A 5 -42.53 10.12 -1.25
CA ALA A 5 -41.19 9.94 -1.78
C ALA A 5 -41.04 8.53 -2.35
N THR A 6 -40.65 8.42 -3.62
CA THR A 6 -40.33 7.15 -4.28
C THR A 6 -38.98 6.62 -3.78
N PRO A 7 -38.89 5.36 -3.32
CA PRO A 7 -37.60 4.76 -2.97
C PRO A 7 -36.74 4.59 -4.23
N GLY A 8 -35.47 5.02 -4.16
CA GLY A 8 -34.50 4.86 -5.24
C GLY A 8 -34.30 3.39 -5.60
N ALA A 9 -34.68 3.01 -6.81
CA ALA A 9 -34.46 1.67 -7.34
C ALA A 9 -32.96 1.42 -7.52
N THR A 10 -32.40 0.48 -6.74
CA THR A 10 -31.05 -0.05 -6.94
C THR A 10 -31.03 -0.77 -8.29
N ARG A 11 -30.48 -0.09 -9.31
CA ARG A 11 -30.38 -0.63 -10.66
C ARG A 11 -29.40 -1.80 -10.66
N GLN A 12 -29.91 -3.03 -10.60
CA GLN A 12 -29.09 -4.24 -10.76
C GLN A 12 -28.36 -4.16 -12.11
N ARG A 13 -27.04 -3.88 -12.08
CA ARG A 13 -26.21 -3.89 -13.28
C ARG A 13 -26.13 -5.32 -13.80
N LYS A 14 -26.68 -5.55 -15.00
CA LYS A 14 -26.52 -6.82 -15.72
C LYS A 14 -25.02 -7.12 -15.84
N ALA A 15 -24.58 -8.26 -15.31
CA ALA A 15 -23.19 -8.67 -15.34
C ALA A 15 -22.71 -8.77 -16.79
N VAL A 16 -21.74 -7.94 -17.16
CA VAL A 16 -21.08 -8.00 -18.48
C VAL A 16 -20.15 -9.21 -18.46
N ALA A 17 -20.28 -10.11 -19.43
CA ALA A 17 -19.35 -11.23 -19.59
C ALA A 17 -17.92 -10.70 -19.76
N PRO A 18 -16.91 -11.28 -19.08
CA PRO A 18 -15.54 -10.80 -19.19
C PRO A 18 -15.03 -10.94 -20.64
N ALA A 19 -14.20 -9.99 -21.09
CA ALA A 19 -13.57 -10.08 -22.41
C ALA A 19 -12.46 -11.13 -22.41
N TYR A 20 -11.76 -11.27 -21.28
CA TYR A 20 -10.75 -12.29 -21.06
C TYR A 20 -11.16 -13.21 -19.90
N PRO A 21 -11.18 -14.55 -20.10
CA PRO A 21 -11.70 -15.49 -19.10
C PRO A 21 -10.87 -15.54 -17.82
N ASP A 22 -9.57 -15.28 -17.91
CA ASP A 22 -8.62 -15.30 -16.81
C ASP A 22 -7.48 -14.30 -17.05
N PHE A 23 -6.70 -14.05 -16.00
CA PHE A 23 -5.65 -13.04 -16.04
C PHE A 23 -4.45 -13.43 -16.91
N VAL A 24 -4.22 -14.72 -17.17
CA VAL A 24 -3.15 -15.20 -18.05
C VAL A 24 -3.54 -14.92 -19.49
N THR A 25 -4.77 -15.28 -19.88
CA THR A 25 -5.30 -14.96 -21.22
C THR A 25 -5.29 -13.45 -21.46
N PHE A 26 -5.72 -12.64 -20.48
CA PHE A 26 -5.60 -11.18 -20.54
C PHE A 26 -4.14 -10.72 -20.71
N ALA A 27 -3.24 -11.30 -19.93
CA ALA A 27 -1.84 -10.91 -19.94
C ALA A 27 -1.19 -11.14 -21.32
N GLU A 28 -1.39 -12.34 -21.87
CA GLU A 28 -0.75 -12.76 -23.11
C GLU A 28 -1.35 -12.11 -24.35
N GLN A 29 -2.68 -11.94 -24.39
CA GLN A 29 -3.37 -11.45 -25.59
C GLN A 29 -3.54 -9.94 -25.65
N TRP A 30 -3.52 -9.25 -24.51
CA TRP A 30 -3.75 -7.80 -24.45
C TRP A 30 -2.62 -7.05 -23.76
N LEU A 31 -2.27 -7.44 -22.53
CA LEU A 31 -1.36 -6.68 -21.68
C LEU A 31 0.06 -6.63 -22.25
N PHE A 32 0.69 -7.76 -22.50
CA PHE A 32 2.07 -7.80 -22.95
C PHE A 32 2.26 -7.23 -24.36
N PRO A 33 1.37 -7.48 -25.34
CA PRO A 33 1.43 -6.79 -26.63
C PRO A 33 1.30 -5.27 -26.53
N PHE A 34 0.58 -4.75 -25.53
CA PHE A 34 0.42 -3.31 -25.30
C PHE A 34 1.68 -2.66 -24.72
N ILE A 35 2.48 -3.39 -23.94
CA ILE A 35 3.66 -2.85 -23.25
C ILE A 35 4.86 -2.80 -24.21
N THR A 36 5.04 -1.67 -24.87
CA THR A 36 6.16 -1.41 -25.81
C THR A 36 7.22 -0.53 -25.17
N VAL A 37 8.17 -1.15 -24.48
CA VAL A 37 9.17 -0.45 -23.67
C VAL A 37 10.60 -0.88 -24.00
N ARG A 38 11.58 0.01 -23.77
CA ARG A 38 13.00 -0.35 -23.91
C ARG A 38 13.48 -1.14 -22.69
N LEU A 39 13.80 -2.41 -22.91
CA LEU A 39 14.44 -3.25 -21.89
C LEU A 39 15.96 -3.07 -21.94
N ALA A 40 16.56 -2.78 -20.78
CA ALA A 40 17.99 -2.62 -20.60
C ALA A 40 18.44 -3.47 -19.40
N GLU A 41 19.07 -4.60 -19.69
CA GLU A 41 19.44 -5.65 -18.74
C GLU A 41 20.68 -5.28 -17.89
N ALA A 42 20.67 -4.09 -17.29
CA ALA A 42 21.83 -3.50 -16.62
C ALA A 42 21.76 -3.54 -15.09
N ASN A 43 20.61 -3.90 -14.50
CA ASN A 43 20.33 -3.82 -13.06
C ASN A 43 20.66 -2.45 -12.47
N ARG A 44 20.28 -1.37 -13.17
CA ARG A 44 20.55 0.03 -12.80
C ARG A 44 19.26 0.80 -12.61
N GLU A 45 19.34 1.88 -11.86
CA GLU A 45 18.28 2.86 -11.74
C GLU A 45 17.82 3.35 -13.12
N HIS A 46 16.53 3.65 -13.24
CA HIS A 46 15.89 4.12 -14.47
C HIS A 46 16.05 3.17 -15.69
N THR A 47 16.34 1.89 -15.45
CA THR A 47 16.33 0.85 -16.49
C THR A 47 15.22 -0.16 -16.24
N TRP A 48 14.78 -0.82 -17.30
CA TRP A 48 13.69 -1.78 -17.25
C TRP A 48 14.15 -3.20 -17.61
N THR A 49 13.64 -4.17 -16.86
CA THR A 49 13.88 -5.60 -17.09
C THR A 49 12.57 -6.37 -17.18
N TRP A 50 12.64 -7.57 -17.73
CA TRP A 50 11.51 -8.48 -17.86
C TRP A 50 11.95 -9.93 -17.67
N CYS A 51 11.08 -10.75 -17.09
CA CYS A 51 11.26 -12.19 -17.02
C CYS A 51 10.19 -12.87 -17.88
N SER A 52 10.60 -13.68 -18.84
CA SER A 52 9.67 -14.49 -19.64
C SER A 52 8.88 -15.49 -18.79
N GLN A 53 9.42 -15.93 -17.66
CA GLN A 53 8.73 -16.78 -16.67
C GLN A 53 8.05 -15.95 -15.56
N TRP A 54 7.39 -14.85 -15.93
CA TRP A 54 6.77 -13.89 -15.00
C TRP A 54 5.83 -14.54 -13.97
N TRP A 55 5.12 -15.62 -14.37
CA TRP A 55 4.19 -16.36 -13.50
C TRP A 55 4.87 -17.03 -12.30
N ARG A 56 6.20 -17.23 -12.34
CA ARG A 56 6.97 -17.76 -11.22
C ARG A 56 7.25 -16.71 -10.13
N HIS A 57 6.99 -15.44 -10.41
CA HIS A 57 7.12 -14.35 -9.46
C HIS A 57 5.73 -14.02 -8.88
N ARG A 58 5.47 -14.42 -7.64
CA ARG A 58 4.19 -14.17 -6.95
C ARG A 58 3.82 -12.68 -6.96
N ALA A 59 4.80 -11.80 -6.66
CA ALA A 59 4.62 -10.35 -6.66
C ALA A 59 4.17 -9.79 -8.02
N VAL A 60 4.57 -10.42 -9.14
CA VAL A 60 4.15 -10.02 -10.49
C VAL A 60 2.80 -10.61 -10.83
N SER A 61 2.60 -11.90 -10.56
CA SER A 61 1.36 -12.62 -10.89
C SER A 61 0.14 -12.02 -10.20
N VAL A 62 0.26 -11.68 -8.91
CA VAL A 62 -0.82 -11.05 -8.14
C VAL A 62 -1.19 -9.68 -8.70
N ARG A 63 -0.20 -8.87 -9.09
CA ARG A 63 -0.44 -7.56 -9.72
C ARG A 63 -1.16 -7.68 -11.05
N ILE A 64 -0.73 -8.61 -11.90
CA ILE A 64 -1.40 -8.87 -13.19
C ILE A 64 -2.83 -9.37 -12.99
N ALA A 65 -3.07 -10.24 -12.00
CA ALA A 65 -4.42 -10.68 -11.66
C ALA A 65 -5.33 -9.52 -11.20
N HIS A 66 -4.80 -8.56 -10.44
CA HIS A 66 -5.56 -7.38 -10.04
C HIS A 66 -5.75 -6.36 -11.16
N LEU A 67 -4.77 -6.22 -12.06
CA LEU A 67 -4.91 -5.45 -13.30
C LEU A 67 -6.04 -6.01 -14.18
N HIS A 68 -6.10 -7.33 -14.36
CA HIS A 68 -7.19 -7.97 -15.12
C HIS A 68 -8.56 -7.63 -14.54
N ARG A 69 -8.72 -7.73 -13.20
CA ARG A 69 -9.99 -7.40 -12.55
C ARG A 69 -10.37 -5.93 -12.73
N ALA A 70 -9.40 -5.01 -12.62
CA ALA A 70 -9.63 -3.59 -12.86
C ALA A 70 -10.00 -3.31 -14.33
N PHE A 71 -9.30 -3.93 -15.28
CA PHE A 71 -9.60 -3.82 -16.71
C PHE A 71 -11.04 -4.23 -17.03
N GLU A 72 -11.47 -5.41 -16.54
CA GLU A 72 -12.83 -5.89 -16.77
C GLU A 72 -13.90 -5.02 -16.08
N ALA A 73 -13.60 -4.47 -14.90
CA ALA A 73 -14.49 -3.55 -14.20
C ALA A 73 -14.75 -2.29 -15.04
N MET A 74 -13.66 -1.66 -15.50
CA MET A 74 -13.73 -0.39 -16.24
C MET A 74 -14.34 -0.58 -17.62
N ARG A 75 -14.08 -1.72 -18.27
CA ARG A 75 -14.77 -2.11 -19.51
C ARG A 75 -16.26 -2.31 -19.28
N ALA A 76 -16.65 -2.93 -18.18
CA ALA A 76 -18.06 -3.15 -17.84
C ALA A 76 -18.80 -1.86 -17.45
N ASP A 77 -18.10 -0.82 -17.00
CA ASP A 77 -18.67 0.49 -16.65
C ASP A 77 -19.12 1.29 -17.89
N LYS A 78 -18.58 0.98 -19.08
CA LYS A 78 -18.85 1.69 -20.35
C LYS A 78 -18.64 3.21 -20.27
N ASN A 79 -17.81 3.67 -19.34
CA ASN A 79 -17.39 5.06 -19.25
C ASN A 79 -16.42 5.37 -20.40
N ALA A 80 -16.63 6.47 -21.13
CA ALA A 80 -15.76 6.90 -22.23
C ALA A 80 -14.29 7.09 -21.79
N ALA A 81 -14.06 7.50 -20.54
CA ALA A 81 -12.72 7.65 -19.97
C ALA A 81 -12.13 6.35 -19.38
N GLY A 82 -12.90 5.26 -19.34
CA GLY A 82 -12.55 4.05 -18.58
C GLY A 82 -11.19 3.44 -18.97
N LEU A 83 -10.88 3.37 -20.28
CA LEU A 83 -9.58 2.86 -20.73
C LEU A 83 -8.43 3.79 -20.34
N SER A 84 -8.60 5.10 -20.47
CA SER A 84 -7.57 6.07 -20.10
C SER A 84 -7.30 6.03 -18.59
N THR A 85 -8.36 5.99 -17.77
CA THR A 85 -8.24 5.85 -16.32
C THR A 85 -7.57 4.52 -15.95
N PHE A 86 -7.86 3.42 -16.67
CA PHE A 86 -7.20 2.14 -16.45
C PHE A 86 -5.69 2.24 -16.65
N ILE A 87 -5.28 2.86 -17.76
CA ILE A 87 -3.87 3.02 -18.10
C ILE A 87 -3.15 3.86 -17.03
N LEU A 88 -3.68 5.04 -16.73
CA LEU A 88 -3.03 6.01 -15.85
C LEU A 88 -3.01 5.60 -14.37
N HIS A 89 -4.09 4.99 -13.87
CA HIS A 89 -4.27 4.75 -12.44
C HIS A 89 -4.08 3.29 -12.02
N HIS A 90 -4.00 2.36 -12.97
CA HIS A 90 -3.74 0.96 -12.66
C HIS A 90 -2.53 0.44 -13.43
N LEU A 91 -2.57 0.44 -14.77
CA LEU A 91 -1.55 -0.18 -15.59
C LEU A 91 -0.14 0.38 -15.35
N ASP A 92 0.04 1.68 -15.59
CA ASP A 92 1.35 2.32 -15.57
C ASP A 92 1.99 2.28 -14.17
N PRO A 93 1.27 2.55 -13.06
CA PRO A 93 1.83 2.39 -11.72
C PRO A 93 2.28 0.96 -11.40
N HIS A 94 1.50 -0.07 -11.78
CA HIS A 94 1.90 -1.47 -11.57
C HIS A 94 3.14 -1.82 -12.41
N PHE A 95 3.18 -1.43 -13.68
CA PHE A 95 4.31 -1.74 -14.57
C PHE A 95 5.58 -0.97 -14.20
N ARG A 96 5.46 0.24 -13.63
CA ARG A 96 6.61 0.95 -13.05
C ARG A 96 7.30 0.12 -11.97
N VAL A 97 6.55 -0.58 -11.13
CA VAL A 97 7.12 -1.47 -10.10
C VAL A 97 7.63 -2.78 -10.71
N ILE A 98 6.84 -3.43 -11.57
CA ILE A 98 7.19 -4.74 -12.15
C ILE A 98 8.48 -4.68 -12.97
N LEU A 99 8.65 -3.61 -13.77
CA LEU A 99 9.76 -3.49 -14.71
C LEU A 99 11.02 -2.89 -14.10
N ASP A 100 10.97 -2.33 -12.89
CA ASP A 100 12.14 -1.70 -12.26
C ASP A 100 13.32 -2.69 -12.15
N ALA A 101 14.37 -2.45 -12.95
CA ALA A 101 15.55 -3.30 -12.99
C ALA A 101 16.52 -3.07 -11.83
N ALA A 102 16.42 -1.96 -11.11
CA ALA A 102 17.24 -1.70 -9.94
C ALA A 102 16.68 -2.45 -8.72
N ASN A 103 15.37 -2.27 -8.49
CA ASN A 103 14.76 -2.61 -7.21
C ASN A 103 13.54 -3.52 -7.29
N GLY A 104 12.94 -3.69 -8.47
CA GLY A 104 11.69 -4.41 -8.66
C GLY A 104 11.78 -5.93 -8.47
N PRO A 105 10.65 -6.64 -8.53
CA PRO A 105 10.57 -8.09 -8.28
C PRO A 105 11.29 -8.93 -9.34
N LEU A 106 11.65 -8.33 -10.47
CA LEU A 106 12.33 -8.96 -11.60
C LEU A 106 13.81 -8.56 -11.72
N HIS A 107 14.35 -7.79 -10.77
CA HIS A 107 15.69 -7.17 -10.88
C HIS A 107 16.88 -8.14 -11.06
N ARG A 108 16.68 -9.46 -10.84
CA ARG A 108 17.71 -10.51 -11.09
C ARG A 108 17.48 -11.28 -12.38
N CYS A 109 16.35 -11.07 -13.04
CA CYS A 109 15.96 -11.75 -14.25
C CYS A 109 16.37 -10.94 -15.48
N THR A 110 16.48 -11.66 -16.58
CA THR A 110 16.52 -11.11 -17.94
C THR A 110 15.46 -11.82 -18.78
N ARG A 111 15.32 -11.42 -20.06
CA ARG A 111 14.35 -12.06 -20.97
C ARG A 111 14.59 -13.56 -21.11
N THR A 112 15.85 -13.99 -21.02
CA THR A 112 16.28 -15.37 -21.23
C THR A 112 16.67 -16.09 -19.94
N LYS A 113 16.86 -15.38 -18.83
CA LYS A 113 17.28 -15.96 -17.55
C LYS A 113 16.30 -15.64 -16.43
N HIS A 114 15.76 -16.68 -15.81
CA HIS A 114 14.96 -16.58 -14.59
C HIS A 114 15.84 -16.81 -13.36
N VAL A 115 15.66 -15.96 -12.34
CA VAL A 115 16.25 -16.13 -11.02
C VAL A 115 15.15 -15.90 -9.98
N ALA A 116 14.93 -16.89 -9.13
CA ALA A 116 13.97 -16.76 -8.04
C ALA A 116 14.43 -15.66 -7.06
N LEU A 117 13.52 -14.75 -6.72
CA LEU A 117 13.73 -13.73 -5.69
C LEU A 117 12.83 -14.08 -4.51
N PRO A 118 13.38 -14.29 -3.30
CA PRO A 118 12.55 -14.50 -2.12
C PRO A 118 11.74 -13.26 -1.79
N SER A 119 10.56 -13.47 -1.21
CA SER A 119 9.76 -12.42 -0.59
C SER A 119 10.48 -11.81 0.62
N LEU A 120 10.01 -10.67 1.10
CA LEU A 120 10.51 -10.09 2.36
C LEU A 120 10.34 -11.08 3.51
N SER A 121 11.43 -11.32 4.24
CA SER A 121 11.45 -12.23 5.38
C SER A 121 11.03 -11.52 6.67
N CYS A 122 10.53 -12.27 7.64
CA CYS A 122 10.30 -11.76 8.99
C CYS A 122 10.82 -12.76 10.01
N GLU A 123 11.13 -12.27 11.20
CA GLU A 123 11.12 -13.11 12.41
C GLU A 123 9.64 -13.34 12.83
N PRO A 124 9.34 -14.28 13.74
CA PRO A 124 7.98 -14.38 14.29
C PRO A 124 7.72 -13.21 15.26
N VAL A 125 6.51 -12.62 15.19
CA VAL A 125 6.05 -11.68 16.21
C VAL A 125 6.02 -12.39 17.58
N PRO A 126 6.67 -11.86 18.63
CA PRO A 126 6.63 -12.46 19.95
C PRO A 126 5.20 -12.58 20.50
N ALA A 127 4.92 -13.66 21.23
CA ALA A 127 3.64 -13.85 21.88
C ALA A 127 3.32 -12.69 22.83
N GLY A 128 2.11 -12.13 22.73
CA GLY A 128 1.69 -10.99 23.56
C GLY A 128 2.28 -9.63 23.17
N TRP A 129 3.06 -9.53 22.08
CA TRP A 129 3.62 -8.26 21.61
C TRP A 129 2.54 -7.23 21.29
N PHE A 130 1.48 -7.67 20.60
CA PHE A 130 0.30 -6.85 20.35
C PHE A 130 -0.75 -7.14 21.42
N LYS A 131 -1.30 -6.06 22.01
CA LYS A 131 -2.43 -6.19 22.92
C LYS A 131 -3.60 -6.82 22.17
N PRO A 132 -4.24 -7.87 22.72
CA PRO A 132 -5.48 -8.37 22.15
C PRO A 132 -6.47 -7.21 22.01
N PRO A 133 -7.30 -7.19 20.96
CA PRO A 133 -8.39 -6.23 20.89
C PRO A 133 -9.20 -6.33 22.19
N ALA A 134 -9.51 -5.19 22.82
CA ALA A 134 -10.47 -5.16 23.89
C ALA A 134 -11.77 -5.83 23.40
N SER A 135 -12.35 -6.72 24.23
CA SER A 135 -13.59 -7.41 23.88
C SER A 135 -14.60 -6.40 23.34
N PRO A 136 -15.20 -6.64 22.16
CA PRO A 136 -16.12 -5.69 21.58
C PRO A 136 -17.42 -5.66 22.39
N ASP A 137 -17.55 -4.68 23.30
CA ASP A 137 -18.85 -4.21 23.77
C ASP A 137 -19.53 -3.42 22.64
N THR A 138 -19.83 -4.05 21.50
CA THR A 138 -20.73 -3.49 20.49
C THR A 138 -21.23 -4.61 19.58
N LYS A 139 -22.55 -4.77 19.50
CA LYS A 139 -23.23 -5.63 18.53
C LYS A 139 -22.85 -5.18 17.11
N SER A 140 -21.95 -5.90 16.44
CA SER A 140 -21.62 -5.65 15.03
C SER A 140 -22.68 -6.29 14.14
N GLY A 141 -23.51 -5.44 13.53
CA GLY A 141 -24.44 -5.83 12.48
C GLY A 141 -23.71 -6.09 11.16
N ASP A 142 -24.12 -7.18 10.49
CA ASP A 142 -24.02 -7.44 9.05
C ASP A 142 -22.69 -7.14 8.31
N THR A 143 -21.54 -7.20 8.99
CA THR A 143 -20.22 -7.06 8.35
C THR A 143 -19.62 -8.44 8.10
N LYS A 144 -19.26 -8.74 6.85
CA LYS A 144 -18.55 -9.99 6.49
C LYS A 144 -17.30 -10.15 7.37
N PRO A 145 -17.01 -11.35 7.90
CA PRO A 145 -15.87 -11.54 8.77
C PRO A 145 -14.56 -11.24 8.02
N TYR A 146 -13.60 -10.67 8.73
CA TYR A 146 -12.24 -10.47 8.23
C TYR A 146 -11.61 -11.81 7.90
N ARG A 147 -10.84 -11.86 6.81
CA ARG A 147 -10.07 -13.04 6.43
C ARG A 147 -8.93 -13.27 7.40
N PHE A 148 -8.27 -12.19 7.83
CA PHE A 148 -7.24 -12.23 8.86
C PHE A 148 -7.77 -11.60 10.14
N GLY A 149 -7.79 -12.36 11.24
CA GLY A 149 -8.29 -11.87 12.53
C GLY A 149 -7.42 -10.74 13.09
N HIS A 150 -6.10 -10.85 12.91
CA HIS A 150 -5.14 -9.83 13.32
C HIS A 150 -4.27 -9.38 12.13
N TYR A 151 -3.86 -8.11 12.12
CA TYR A 151 -3.08 -7.57 11.00
C TYR A 151 -1.70 -8.21 10.86
N ALA A 152 -1.12 -8.75 11.94
CA ALA A 152 0.13 -9.51 11.88
C ALA A 152 0.01 -10.76 10.99
N ASP A 153 -1.11 -11.49 11.09
CA ASP A 153 -1.39 -12.66 10.24
C ASP A 153 -1.49 -12.23 8.77
N PHE A 154 -2.18 -11.11 8.51
CA PHE A 154 -2.25 -10.50 7.18
C PHE A 154 -0.85 -10.15 6.65
N VAL A 155 0.01 -9.56 7.48
CA VAL A 155 1.36 -9.16 7.08
C VAL A 155 2.19 -10.38 6.69
N GLU A 156 2.27 -11.37 7.58
CA GLU A 156 3.13 -12.55 7.41
C GLU A 156 2.64 -13.49 6.31
N GLN A 157 1.32 -13.71 6.21
CA GLN A 157 0.76 -14.73 5.32
C GLN A 157 0.38 -14.18 3.94
N TRP A 158 0.14 -12.87 3.83
CA TRP A 158 -0.30 -12.25 2.58
C TRP A 158 0.58 -11.10 2.11
N LEU A 159 0.82 -10.06 2.93
CA LEU A 159 1.48 -8.84 2.49
C LEU A 159 2.96 -9.08 2.12
N LEU A 160 3.78 -9.59 3.04
CA LEU A 160 5.19 -9.82 2.77
C LEU A 160 5.39 -10.82 1.62
N PRO A 161 4.63 -11.92 1.52
CA PRO A 161 4.75 -12.83 0.39
C PRO A 161 4.43 -12.24 -0.99
N VAL A 162 3.66 -11.15 -1.09
CA VAL A 162 3.40 -10.45 -2.36
C VAL A 162 4.36 -9.29 -2.63
N ILE A 163 5.32 -9.04 -1.75
CA ILE A 163 6.38 -8.05 -1.94
C ILE A 163 7.73 -8.76 -2.12
N ALA A 164 8.36 -8.52 -3.27
CA ALA A 164 9.69 -8.99 -3.59
C ALA A 164 10.47 -7.85 -4.23
N VAL A 165 11.58 -7.46 -3.62
CA VAL A 165 12.40 -6.31 -4.02
C VAL A 165 13.88 -6.60 -3.75
N ARG A 166 14.76 -5.88 -4.43
CA ARG A 166 16.19 -5.90 -4.08
C ARG A 166 16.39 -5.23 -2.72
N ILE A 167 17.04 -5.90 -1.77
CA ILE A 167 17.52 -5.31 -0.52
C ILE A 167 19.04 -5.15 -0.60
N ALA A 168 19.51 -3.90 -0.67
CA ALA A 168 20.94 -3.58 -0.67
C ALA A 168 21.46 -3.19 0.73
N ALA A 169 20.59 -2.61 1.56
CA ALA A 169 20.86 -2.27 2.96
C ALA A 169 22.15 -1.44 3.19
N ASN A 170 22.41 -0.46 2.32
CA ASN A 170 23.66 0.30 2.27
C ASN A 170 23.53 1.80 2.54
N HIS A 171 22.43 2.25 3.16
CA HIS A 171 22.21 3.66 3.51
C HIS A 171 22.31 4.65 2.34
N ARG A 172 21.87 4.25 1.14
CA ARG A 172 21.91 5.08 -0.07
C ARG A 172 20.52 5.36 -0.60
N GLU A 173 20.40 6.52 -1.23
CA GLU A 173 19.21 6.88 -2.02
C GLU A 173 19.00 5.84 -3.13
N ASP A 174 17.74 5.68 -3.54
CA ASP A 174 17.31 4.73 -4.57
C ASP A 174 17.66 3.25 -4.29
N GLN A 175 17.99 2.92 -3.04
CA GLN A 175 18.21 1.57 -2.58
C GLN A 175 17.21 1.21 -1.48
N ASN A 176 16.88 -0.08 -1.38
CA ASN A 176 16.00 -0.54 -0.31
C ASN A 176 16.77 -1.18 0.84
N THR A 177 16.21 -1.01 2.03
CA THR A 177 16.53 -1.77 3.24
C THR A 177 15.29 -2.45 3.81
N TRP A 178 15.50 -3.36 4.75
CA TRP A 178 14.44 -4.09 5.41
C TRP A 178 14.86 -4.54 6.80
N CYS A 179 13.92 -4.55 7.75
CA CYS A 179 14.10 -5.12 9.07
C CYS A 179 13.14 -6.29 9.25
N ARG A 180 13.67 -7.46 9.61
CA ARG A 180 12.86 -8.66 9.86
C ARG A 180 11.96 -8.52 11.09
N ARG A 181 12.30 -7.62 12.02
CA ARG A 181 11.52 -7.25 13.22
C ARG A 181 10.61 -6.06 12.97
N TRP A 182 9.88 -6.05 11.85
CA TRP A 182 9.04 -4.92 11.45
C TRP A 182 8.04 -4.48 12.53
N TRP A 183 7.59 -5.39 13.41
CA TRP A 183 6.67 -5.08 14.53
C TRP A 183 7.31 -4.26 15.65
N ASP A 184 8.64 -4.20 15.71
CA ASP A 184 9.39 -3.38 16.67
C ASP A 184 9.54 -1.92 16.19
N HIS A 185 9.09 -1.64 14.96
CA HIS A 185 9.08 -0.31 14.36
C HIS A 185 7.65 0.22 14.39
N ARG A 186 7.33 1.08 15.38
CA ARG A 186 5.96 1.59 15.60
C ARG A 186 5.36 2.18 14.34
N SER A 187 6.13 3.00 13.63
CA SER A 187 5.68 3.65 12.40
C SER A 187 5.31 2.65 11.30
N VAL A 188 6.05 1.53 11.20
CA VAL A 188 5.80 0.45 10.25
C VAL A 188 4.59 -0.38 10.68
N ALA A 189 4.51 -0.78 11.95
CA ALA A 189 3.41 -1.58 12.49
C ALA A 189 2.05 -0.88 12.30
N VAL A 190 1.96 0.43 12.56
CA VAL A 190 0.72 1.20 12.37
C VAL A 190 0.32 1.26 10.89
N ARG A 191 1.27 1.45 9.96
CA ARG A 191 1.00 1.43 8.52
C ARG A 191 0.46 0.08 8.05
N PHE A 192 1.01 -1.02 8.57
CA PHE A 192 0.56 -2.36 8.25
C PHE A 192 -0.83 -2.67 8.83
N ALA A 193 -1.13 -2.20 10.04
CA ALA A 193 -2.47 -2.26 10.60
C ALA A 193 -3.49 -1.49 9.74
N ALA A 194 -3.13 -0.29 9.25
CA ALA A 194 -3.97 0.47 8.33
C ALA A 194 -4.17 -0.26 6.98
N LEU A 195 -3.10 -0.82 6.40
CA LEU A 195 -3.17 -1.63 5.17
C LEU A 195 -4.10 -2.83 5.31
N HIS A 196 -4.11 -3.47 6.49
CA HIS A 196 -5.01 -4.59 6.76
C HIS A 196 -6.49 -4.19 6.66
N VAL A 197 -6.87 -3.06 7.26
CA VAL A 197 -8.25 -2.54 7.19
C VAL A 197 -8.66 -2.27 5.75
N VAL A 198 -7.77 -1.64 4.96
CA VAL A 198 -8.04 -1.37 3.53
C VAL A 198 -8.11 -2.66 2.72
N PHE A 199 -7.26 -3.65 3.03
CA PHE A 199 -7.30 -4.96 2.37
C PHE A 199 -8.63 -5.69 2.61
N GLU A 200 -9.10 -5.75 3.86
CA GLU A 200 -10.36 -6.41 4.19
C GLU A 200 -11.55 -5.72 3.50
N ALA A 201 -11.54 -4.39 3.45
CA ALA A 201 -12.53 -3.61 2.70
C ALA A 201 -12.46 -3.90 1.19
N ALA A 202 -11.27 -3.84 0.59
CA ALA A 202 -11.06 -4.06 -0.85
C ALA A 202 -11.43 -5.49 -1.29
N ARG A 203 -11.23 -6.49 -0.42
CA ARG A 203 -11.56 -7.89 -0.70
C ARG A 203 -13.06 -8.12 -0.87
N VAL A 204 -13.89 -7.42 -0.11
CA VAL A 204 -15.35 -7.59 -0.13
C VAL A 204 -16.09 -6.53 -0.94
N ALA A 205 -15.36 -5.55 -1.49
CA ALA A 205 -15.89 -4.48 -2.31
C ALA A 205 -16.58 -5.03 -3.57
N GLU A 206 -17.69 -4.39 -3.95
CA GLU A 206 -18.36 -4.65 -5.23
C GLU A 206 -17.52 -4.14 -6.41
N ASP A 207 -16.78 -3.05 -6.19
CA ASP A 207 -15.81 -2.54 -7.13
C ASP A 207 -14.66 -3.53 -7.31
N ARG A 208 -14.59 -4.13 -8.50
CA ARG A 208 -13.57 -5.13 -8.84
C ARG A 208 -12.19 -4.51 -9.08
N SER A 209 -12.08 -3.18 -9.16
CA SER A 209 -10.80 -2.46 -9.21
C SER A 209 -10.15 -2.26 -7.83
N ALA A 210 -10.90 -2.43 -6.74
CA ALA A 210 -10.47 -2.08 -5.38
C ALA A 210 -9.14 -2.71 -4.95
N LEU A 211 -8.87 -3.96 -5.32
CA LEU A 211 -7.58 -4.60 -5.01
C LEU A 211 -6.42 -4.02 -5.85
N SER A 212 -6.67 -3.59 -7.09
CA SER A 212 -5.67 -2.84 -7.85
C SER A 212 -5.38 -1.49 -7.18
N THR A 213 -6.43 -0.79 -6.74
CA THR A 213 -6.34 0.47 -5.97
C THR A 213 -5.55 0.29 -4.66
N LEU A 214 -5.78 -0.81 -3.93
CA LEU A 214 -5.01 -1.15 -2.73
C LEU A 214 -3.50 -1.17 -3.00
N PHE A 215 -3.07 -1.77 -4.13
CA PHE A 215 -1.65 -1.80 -4.47
C PHE A 215 -1.11 -0.40 -4.79
N VAL A 216 -1.72 0.29 -5.75
CA VAL A 216 -1.17 1.53 -6.31
C VAL A 216 -1.29 2.74 -5.37
N SER A 217 -2.35 2.79 -4.56
CA SER A 217 -2.66 3.95 -3.70
C SER A 217 -2.25 3.75 -2.25
N HIS A 218 -2.03 2.51 -1.80
CA HIS A 218 -1.72 2.24 -0.39
C HIS A 218 -0.45 1.41 -0.21
N ILE A 219 -0.39 0.19 -0.74
CA ILE A 219 0.77 -0.70 -0.53
C ILE A 219 2.04 -0.06 -1.10
N ASP A 220 2.06 0.31 -2.37
CA ASP A 220 3.28 0.79 -3.04
C ASP A 220 3.79 2.11 -2.45
N PRO A 221 2.94 3.12 -2.15
CA PRO A 221 3.39 4.31 -1.43
C PRO A 221 3.92 4.03 -0.03
N HIS A 222 3.28 3.14 0.74
CA HIS A 222 3.77 2.77 2.06
C HIS A 222 5.11 2.02 1.97
N PHE A 223 5.25 1.05 1.06
CA PHE A 223 6.49 0.31 0.90
C PHE A 223 7.63 1.16 0.36
N ARG A 224 7.36 2.12 -0.53
CA ARG A 224 8.38 3.09 -0.96
C ARG A 224 8.95 3.90 0.20
N TYR A 225 8.12 4.29 1.16
CA TYR A 225 8.60 4.96 2.38
C TYR A 225 9.30 3.99 3.34
N VAL A 226 8.71 2.81 3.59
CA VAL A 226 9.23 1.84 4.56
C VAL A 226 10.58 1.26 4.14
N LEU A 227 10.76 1.04 2.84
CA LEU A 227 11.95 0.41 2.27
C LEU A 227 13.09 1.40 2.01
N ASP A 228 12.86 2.71 2.00
CA ASP A 228 13.90 3.71 1.70
C ASP A 228 15.12 3.52 2.62
N ALA A 229 16.25 3.10 2.03
CA ALA A 229 17.47 2.84 2.78
C ALA A 229 18.17 4.11 3.27
N ALA A 230 17.91 5.27 2.65
CA ALA A 230 18.52 6.53 3.06
C ALA A 230 17.73 7.17 4.20
N ASN A 231 16.41 7.32 4.02
CA ASN A 231 15.59 8.16 4.90
C ASN A 231 14.40 7.44 5.55
N GLY A 232 14.18 6.18 5.20
CA GLY A 232 13.05 5.41 5.69
C GLY A 232 13.13 5.09 7.19
N PRO A 233 12.02 4.63 7.80
CA PRO A 233 11.98 4.24 9.21
C PRO A 233 12.96 3.10 9.53
N LEU A 234 13.24 2.26 8.52
CA LEU A 234 14.14 1.12 8.62
C LEU A 234 15.57 1.42 8.19
N HIS A 235 15.94 2.68 7.88
CA HIS A 235 17.25 3.01 7.30
C HIS A 235 18.43 2.46 8.10
N ARG A 236 18.35 2.42 9.45
CA ARG A 236 19.38 1.88 10.38
C ARG A 236 19.33 0.37 10.60
N CYS A 237 18.44 -0.32 9.92
CA CYS A 237 18.34 -1.76 9.99
C CYS A 237 18.86 -2.41 8.71
N THR A 238 19.25 -3.66 8.84
CA THR A 238 19.45 -4.59 7.74
C THR A 238 18.66 -5.87 8.05
N PRO A 239 18.54 -6.82 7.12
CA PRO A 239 17.89 -8.10 7.42
C PRO A 239 18.51 -8.84 8.62
N ASP A 240 19.80 -8.61 8.90
CA ASP A 240 20.54 -9.31 9.95
C ASP A 240 20.83 -8.42 11.18
N HIS A 241 20.48 -7.14 11.13
CA HIS A 241 20.74 -6.18 12.21
C HIS A 241 19.54 -5.28 12.46
N HIS A 242 19.02 -5.31 13.70
CA HIS A 242 17.94 -4.43 14.14
C HIS A 242 18.47 -3.31 15.03
N THR A 243 18.09 -2.09 14.70
CA THR A 243 18.30 -0.90 15.52
C THR A 243 16.94 -0.32 15.91
N PRO A 244 16.59 -0.22 17.21
CA PRO A 244 15.33 0.35 17.64
C PRO A 244 15.10 1.77 17.12
N GLU A 245 13.85 2.08 16.75
CA GLU A 245 13.43 3.43 16.39
C GLU A 245 13.38 4.32 17.64
N THR A 246 14.01 5.49 17.57
CA THR A 246 13.74 6.59 18.48
C THR A 246 12.80 7.54 17.75
N GLY A 247 11.62 7.81 18.31
CA GLY A 247 10.72 8.83 17.79
C GLY A 247 11.39 10.21 17.75
N LEU A 248 10.70 11.20 17.19
CA LEU A 248 11.21 12.56 17.21
C LEU A 248 11.41 13.02 18.66
N PRO A 249 12.60 13.54 19.02
CA PRO A 249 12.81 14.08 20.35
C PRO A 249 11.95 15.33 20.53
N THR A 250 11.34 15.46 21.70
CA THR A 250 10.57 16.64 22.08
C THR A 250 11.19 17.25 23.32
N ALA A 251 11.34 18.57 23.34
CA ALA A 251 11.49 19.30 24.59
C ALA A 251 10.11 19.42 25.26
N ASP A 252 10.10 19.62 26.58
CA ASP A 252 8.85 19.92 27.29
C ASP A 252 8.22 21.18 26.72
N VAL A 253 6.92 21.12 26.44
CA VAL A 253 6.15 22.31 26.07
C VAL A 253 6.04 23.18 27.32
N PRO A 254 6.56 24.42 27.34
CA PRO A 254 6.51 25.26 28.54
C PRO A 254 5.08 25.49 29.03
N THR A 255 4.92 25.66 30.35
CA THR A 255 3.61 25.95 30.96
C THR A 255 2.99 27.20 30.32
N ASN A 256 1.70 27.14 29.98
CA ASN A 256 0.95 28.22 29.34
C ASN A 256 1.45 28.66 27.95
N TRP A 257 2.31 27.86 27.30
CA TRP A 257 2.76 28.15 25.92
C TRP A 257 1.60 28.16 24.91
N PHE A 258 0.53 27.41 25.18
CA PHE A 258 -0.69 27.35 24.35
C PHE A 258 -1.97 27.56 25.17
N ALA A 259 -1.94 28.41 26.21
CA ALA A 259 -3.07 28.55 27.14
C ALA A 259 -4.38 28.88 26.39
N ALA A 260 -5.41 28.05 26.60
CA ALA A 260 -6.73 28.22 26.02
C ALA A 260 -7.46 29.37 26.74
N PHE A 261 -7.48 30.56 26.13
CA PHE A 261 -8.44 31.59 26.52
C PHE A 261 -9.85 31.04 26.26
N GLY A 262 -10.79 31.31 27.17
CA GLY A 262 -12.19 30.87 27.13
C GLY A 262 -13.03 31.50 26.00
N ASN A 263 -12.50 31.39 24.77
CA ASN A 263 -12.95 31.71 23.43
C ASN A 263 -13.41 33.14 23.13
N SER A 264 -12.70 33.78 22.19
CA SER A 264 -13.21 34.11 20.84
C SER A 264 -12.18 35.01 20.15
N ASN A 265 -11.55 34.70 19.03
CA ASN A 265 -12.21 34.19 17.84
C ASN A 265 -11.33 33.20 17.05
N VAL A 266 -10.25 32.68 17.65
CA VAL A 266 -9.61 31.37 17.51
C VAL A 266 -8.11 31.57 17.87
N ASN A 267 -7.46 30.49 18.23
CA ASN A 267 -6.06 30.26 17.95
C ASN A 267 -5.88 30.32 16.40
N GLU A 268 -6.00 31.55 15.86
CA GLU A 268 -7.15 31.89 14.97
C GLU A 268 -7.20 31.21 13.62
N GLU A 269 -6.01 30.97 13.12
CA GLU A 269 -5.76 30.33 11.85
C GLU A 269 -4.69 29.23 11.96
N PHE A 270 -4.16 28.94 13.17
CA PHE A 270 -2.98 28.11 13.54
C PHE A 270 -2.17 27.42 12.41
N GLY A 271 -1.81 28.19 11.37
CA GLY A 271 -0.73 29.19 11.44
C GLY A 271 -1.06 30.38 12.36
N PHE A 272 -0.27 30.56 13.41
CA PHE A 272 -0.71 31.08 14.72
C PHE A 272 -0.83 32.63 14.81
N GLY A 273 -1.84 33.17 15.53
CA GLY A 273 -2.14 34.61 15.68
C GLY A 273 -1.22 35.44 16.64
N PRO A 274 -1.45 36.76 16.84
CA PRO A 274 -0.38 37.74 17.11
C PRO A 274 0.41 37.67 18.44
N ASP A 275 -0.11 37.06 19.51
CA ASP A 275 0.73 36.48 20.56
C ASP A 275 -0.12 35.46 21.32
N PHE A 276 0.12 34.18 21.00
CA PHE A 276 -0.65 33.04 21.54
C PHE A 276 -0.15 32.55 22.91
N ARG A 277 0.89 33.21 23.45
CA ARG A 277 1.48 32.87 24.74
C ARG A 277 0.68 33.54 25.87
N GLY A 278 0.39 32.80 26.93
CA GLY A 278 -0.29 33.35 28.10
C GLY A 278 0.66 34.23 28.93
N HIS A 279 0.58 35.55 28.79
CA HIS A 279 1.26 36.47 29.72
C HIS A 279 0.51 36.49 31.05
N VAL A 280 1.13 35.95 32.11
CA VAL A 280 0.67 36.18 33.48
C VAL A 280 0.98 37.62 33.83
N LYS A 281 -0.03 38.49 33.95
CA LYS A 281 0.17 39.81 34.58
C LYS A 281 0.44 39.58 36.07
N GLU A 282 1.68 39.76 36.47
CA GLU A 282 2.04 39.98 37.88
C GLU A 282 1.24 41.21 38.37
N ARG A 283 0.53 41.04 39.49
CA ARG A 283 -0.13 42.11 40.23
C ARG A 283 0.74 42.52 41.40
#